data_AF-A0A4R0MPB4-F1
#
_entry.id   AF-A0A4R0MPB4-F1
#
_cell.length_a   1.000
_cell.length_b   1.000
_cell.length_c   1.000
_cell.angle_alpha   90.00
_cell.angle_beta   90.00
_cell.angle_gamma   90.00
#
_symmetry.space_group_name_H-M   'P 1'
#
loop_
_entity.id
_entity.type
_entity.pdbx_description
1 polymer ?
#
loop_
_entity_poly.entity_id
_entity_poly.type
_entity_poly.pdbx_seq_one_letter_code
_entity_poly.pdbx_strand_id
1 'polypeptide(L)' 'MRPNNNEPQINIEKPYELWDWAAELHVSAERLKKAVLTVGKSVRAVKLFLKK' A
#
# COMPACT_ATOMS: atom_id res chain seq x y z
N MET A 1 20.95 8.26 -13.35
CA MET A 1 19.92 7.28 -12.96
C MET A 1 18.64 8.06 -12.66
N ARG A 2 17.59 7.92 -13.48
CA ARG A 2 16.28 8.48 -13.12
C ARG A 2 15.73 7.62 -11.98
N PRO A 3 15.34 8.15 -10.80
CA PRO A 3 14.54 7.36 -9.89
C PRO A 3 13.25 7.06 -10.64
N ASN A 4 13.05 5.78 -10.99
CA ASN A 4 11.82 5.32 -11.60
C ASN A 4 10.70 5.50 -10.58
N ASN A 5 10.06 6.67 -10.59
CA ASN A 5 8.88 7.03 -9.81
C ASN A 5 7.61 6.25 -10.26
N ASN A 6 7.79 5.09 -10.90
CA ASN A 6 6.74 4.20 -11.36
C ASN A 6 6.43 3.11 -10.33
N GLU A 7 7.00 3.17 -9.12
CA GLU A 7 6.60 2.25 -8.07
C GLU A 7 5.13 2.54 -7.70
N PRO A 8 4.25 1.54 -7.78
CA PRO A 8 2.86 1.75 -7.41
C PRO A 8 2.79 2.17 -5.94
N GLN A 9 2.06 3.25 -5.69
CA GLN A 9 1.87 3.82 -4.35
C GLN A 9 0.42 3.59 -3.91
N ILE A 10 0.24 3.29 -2.63
CA ILE A 10 -1.08 3.15 -2.02
C ILE A 10 -1.49 4.51 -1.49
N ASN A 11 -2.48 5.14 -2.13
CA ASN A 11 -3.00 6.40 -1.67
C ASN A 11 -4.17 6.21 -0.70
N ILE A 12 -3.90 6.30 0.61
CA ILE A 12 -4.92 6.17 1.66
C ILE A 12 -5.94 7.32 1.69
N GLU A 13 -5.66 8.43 0.99
CA GLU A 13 -6.56 9.58 0.86
C GLU A 13 -7.71 9.29 -0.10
N LYS A 14 -7.53 8.29 -0.97
CA LYS A 14 -8.55 7.81 -1.91
C LYS A 14 -9.11 6.49 -1.39
N PRO A 15 -10.33 6.47 -0.86
CA PRO A 15 -10.92 5.24 -0.31
C PRO A 15 -11.02 4.14 -1.37
N TYR A 16 -11.32 4.46 -2.63
CA TYR A 16 -11.38 3.47 -3.70
C TYR A 16 -10.04 2.78 -3.97
N GLU A 17 -8.92 3.51 -4.00
CA GLU A 17 -7.58 2.92 -4.18
C GLU A 17 -7.23 2.02 -3.00
N LEU A 18 -7.55 2.45 -1.77
CA LEU A 18 -7.30 1.65 -0.58
C LEU A 18 -8.07 0.32 -0.64
N TRP A 19 -9.32 0.32 -1.09
CA TRP A 19 -10.13 -0.88 -1.18
C TRP A 19 -9.66 -1.81 -2.29
N ASP A 20 -9.26 -1.27 -3.44
CA ASP A 20 -8.70 -2.02 -4.56
C ASP A 20 -7.41 -2.75 -4.15
N TRP A 21 -6.49 -2.02 -3.50
CA TRP A 21 -5.27 -2.61 -2.94
C TRP A 21 -5.55 -3.60 -1.82
N ALA A 22 -6.56 -3.36 -0.99
CA ALA A 22 -6.95 -4.27 0.09
C ALA A 22 -7.45 -5.61 -0.47
N ALA A 23 -8.23 -5.56 -1.57
CA ALA A 23 -8.67 -6.75 -2.30
C ALA A 23 -7.49 -7.48 -2.95
N GLU A 24 -6.63 -6.77 -3.68
CA GLU A 24 -5.39 -7.32 -4.30
C GLU A 24 -4.47 -7.99 -3.28
N LEU A 25 -4.34 -7.40 -2.10
CA LEU A 25 -3.48 -7.90 -1.03
C LEU A 25 -4.19 -8.89 -0.10
N HIS A 26 -5.48 -9.16 -0.32
CA HIS A 26 -6.33 -9.99 0.53
C HIS A 26 -6.26 -9.60 2.02
N VAL A 27 -6.24 -8.29 2.32
CA VAL A 27 -6.22 -7.75 3.68
C VAL A 27 -7.36 -6.78 3.89
N SER A 28 -7.74 -6.52 5.14
CA SER A 28 -8.71 -5.46 5.45
C SER A 28 -8.14 -4.07 5.13
N ALA A 29 -8.99 -3.16 4.65
CA ALA A 29 -8.62 -1.77 4.37
C ALA A 29 -7.98 -1.05 5.59
N GLU A 30 -8.43 -1.37 6.80
CA GLU A 30 -7.84 -0.86 8.05
C GLU A 30 -6.40 -1.36 8.26
N ARG A 31 -6.16 -2.65 8.00
CA ARG A 31 -4.83 -3.26 8.12
C ARG A 31 -3.88 -2.70 7.05
N LEU A 32 -4.40 -2.49 5.85
CA LEU A 32 -3.65 -1.86 4.78
C LEU A 32 -3.30 -0.41 5.12
N LYS A 33 -4.26 0.38 5.62
CA LYS A 33 -4.04 1.76 6.05
C LYS A 33 -2.99 1.84 7.15
N LYS A 34 -3.05 0.95 8.13
CA LYS A 34 -2.05 0.87 9.22
C LYS A 34 -0.67 0.54 8.69
N ALA A 35 -0.57 -0.41 7.74
CA ALA A 35 0.69 -0.74 7.08
C ALA A 35 1.26 0.48 6.35
N VAL A 36 0.45 1.17 5.54
CA VAL A 36 0.86 2.39 4.82
C VAL A 36 1.31 3.50 5.79
N LEU A 37 0.64 3.66 6.93
CA LEU A 37 1.07 4.62 7.96
C LEU A 37 2.39 4.22 8.64
N THR A 38 2.70 2.92 8.69
CA THR A 38 3.91 2.40 9.34
C THR A 38 5.12 2.45 8.41
N VAL A 39 4.97 2.00 7.16
CA VAL A 39 6.08 1.84 6.21
C VAL A 39 6.05 2.82 5.03
N GLY A 40 5.07 3.71 4.99
CA GLY A 40 4.86 4.68 3.93
C GLY A 40 3.98 4.18 2.78
N LYS A 41 3.74 5.06 1.80
CA LYS A 41 2.84 4.81 0.65
C LYS A 41 3.38 3.79 -0.36
N SER A 42 4.56 3.21 -0.17
CA SER A 42 5.16 2.27 -1.13
C SER A 42 4.52 0.88 -1.05
N VAL A 43 3.88 0.40 -2.13
CA VAL A 43 3.26 -0.94 -2.19
C VAL A 43 4.27 -2.02 -1.83
N ARG A 44 5.53 -1.89 -2.23
CA ARG A 44 6.56 -2.89 -1.98
C ARG A 44 6.86 -3.03 -0.48
N ALA A 45 7.01 -1.90 0.21
CA ALA A 45 7.22 -1.88 1.65
C ALA A 45 5.99 -2.43 2.40
N VAL A 46 4.79 -2.05 1.95
CA VAL A 46 3.53 -2.54 2.52
C VAL A 46 3.37 -4.04 2.33
N LYS A 47 3.66 -4.57 1.13
CA LYS A 47 3.68 -6.01 0.84
C LYS A 47 4.66 -6.74 1.77
N LEU A 48 5.88 -6.21 1.96
CA LEU A 48 6.86 -6.79 2.87
C LEU A 48 6.37 -6.79 4.33
N PHE A 49 5.71 -5.72 4.76
CA PHE A 49 5.13 -5.60 6.10
C PHE A 49 3.97 -6.57 6.32
N LEU A 50 3.11 -6.76 5.31
CA LEU A 50 1.93 -7.64 5.38
C LEU A 50 2.28 -9.12 5.19
N LYS A 51 3.41 -9.44 4.54
CA LYS A 51 3.90 -10.82 4.36
C LYS A 51 4.54 -11.40 5.63
N LYS A 52 4.66 -10.60 6.68
CA LYS A 52 5.16 -10.98 8.00
C LYS A 52 4.00 -11.30 8.94
#